data_AF-A0A971JMZ8-F1
#
_entry.id   AF-A0A971JMZ8-F1
#
_cell.length_a   1.000
_cell.length_b   1.000
_cell.length_c   1.000
_cell.angle_alpha   90.00
_cell.angle_beta   90.00
_cell.angle_gamma   90.00
#
_symmetry.space_group_name_H-M   'P 1'
#
loop_
_entity.id
_entity.type
_entity.pdbx_description
1 polymer ?
#
loop_
_entity_poly.entity_id
_entity_poly.type
_entity_poly.pdbx_seq_one_letter_code
_entity_poly.pdbx_strand_id
1 'polypeptide(L)'
;MPACRTRNPLKLTHVGLVLFLAFLGLAYPATANDTCPYRWVNVTMTAPFAPRDGAGALVYRNRMWLIGGWNSRNEAYFPLDCVNDVWSSPDGRNWTLEKENTFGTPSFNPEGDWEGRHTAGYVVHQGRMWIVGGDPIQGHYQNDVWNSEDGIHWVHVNKDRPAPWAPRVLHYTLAFQDKIWVMGGQTLPQHAPAEERFYNDIWNSGDGIHWQQVTPQGPHWPPRGMIGGNAVFKDRMWVLGGGTYDTPEQPERLFYNDVWCSMDGTRWERVLEAAPWHPRQYHDVAVFDGKLWVMEGWNQENRNDVWYSEDGITWHEVSDTPWKPRHAASVFVFQDALWMVAGNNMEPDVWKLEGVKGNTTCKP
;
A
#
# COMPACT_ATOMS: atom_id res chain seq x y z
N MET A 1 30.68 -76.86 -8.46
CA MET A 1 29.79 -77.94 -8.93
C MET A 1 28.61 -78.03 -7.96
N PRO A 2 27.38 -78.29 -8.43
CA PRO A 2 26.84 -77.94 -9.74
C PRO A 2 25.41 -77.34 -9.64
N ALA A 3 25.00 -76.61 -10.66
CA ALA A 3 23.90 -76.95 -11.58
C ALA A 3 22.53 -76.36 -11.15
N CYS A 4 21.90 -75.47 -11.92
CA CYS A 4 21.52 -75.56 -13.34
C CYS A 4 20.50 -76.67 -13.62
N ARG A 5 19.27 -76.27 -13.98
CA ARG A 5 18.48 -76.75 -15.14
C ARG A 5 17.16 -75.96 -15.18
N THR A 6 17.02 -74.93 -15.99
CA THR A 6 16.71 -74.91 -17.45
C THR A 6 15.36 -75.55 -17.81
N ARG A 7 14.48 -74.75 -18.43
CA ARG A 7 14.04 -74.91 -19.84
C ARG A 7 13.19 -73.72 -20.34
N ASN A 8 13.65 -73.16 -21.45
CA ASN A 8 13.06 -72.25 -22.46
C ASN A 8 11.76 -72.81 -23.11
N PRO A 9 11.19 -72.17 -24.17
CA PRO A 9 10.86 -70.75 -24.44
C PRO A 9 9.44 -70.60 -25.07
N LEU A 10 8.99 -69.38 -25.39
CA LEU A 10 8.10 -69.14 -26.54
C LEU A 10 8.34 -67.76 -27.17
N LYS A 11 8.30 -67.76 -28.50
CA LYS A 11 8.65 -66.69 -29.46
C LYS A 11 7.49 -65.72 -29.71
N LEU A 12 7.81 -64.50 -30.17
CA LEU A 12 7.34 -63.81 -31.40
C LEU A 12 7.71 -62.31 -31.30
N THR A 13 8.72 -61.82 -32.03
CA THR A 13 8.67 -61.02 -33.29
C THR A 13 7.88 -59.71 -33.25
N HIS A 14 8.55 -58.60 -33.61
CA HIS A 14 8.18 -57.43 -34.47
C HIS A 14 9.12 -56.27 -34.09
N VAL A 15 10.16 -55.94 -34.87
CA VAL A 15 10.20 -55.02 -36.04
C VAL A 15 9.70 -53.60 -35.72
N GLY A 16 10.65 -52.65 -35.76
CA GLY A 16 10.45 -51.39 -36.50
C GLY A 16 10.40 -50.07 -35.70
N LEU A 17 11.35 -49.20 -36.07
CA LEU A 17 11.21 -47.76 -36.30
C LEU A 17 11.88 -46.83 -35.28
N VAL A 18 13.14 -46.45 -35.59
CA VAL A 18 13.80 -45.27 -35.01
C VAL A 18 13.36 -44.05 -35.82
N LEU A 19 12.49 -43.22 -35.25
CA LEU A 19 12.20 -41.88 -35.79
C LEU A 19 13.29 -40.90 -35.31
N PHE A 20 14.05 -40.36 -36.25
CA PHE A 20 14.82 -39.12 -36.05
C PHE A 20 13.83 -37.95 -36.08
N LEU A 21 13.54 -37.35 -34.93
CA LEU A 21 12.87 -36.06 -34.86
C LEU A 21 13.93 -34.96 -35.04
N ALA A 22 13.90 -34.31 -36.21
CA ALA A 22 14.65 -33.10 -36.46
C ALA A 22 14.06 -31.97 -35.61
N PHE A 23 14.84 -31.46 -34.66
CA PHE A 23 14.53 -30.20 -33.97
C PHE A 23 14.73 -29.04 -34.97
N LEU A 24 13.64 -28.57 -35.57
CA LEU A 24 13.58 -27.25 -36.19
C LEU A 24 13.60 -26.22 -35.07
N GLY A 25 14.79 -25.69 -34.78
CA GLY A 25 14.96 -24.51 -33.94
C GLY A 25 14.26 -23.32 -34.61
N LEU A 26 13.10 -22.95 -34.09
CA LEU A 26 12.53 -21.63 -34.35
C LEU A 26 13.39 -20.63 -33.58
N ALA A 27 14.31 -20.00 -34.29
CA ALA A 27 14.99 -18.82 -33.81
C ALA A 27 13.95 -17.70 -33.69
N TYR A 28 13.56 -17.37 -32.46
CA TYR A 28 12.90 -16.10 -32.19
C TYR A 28 13.87 -14.98 -32.56
N PRO A 29 13.46 -13.96 -33.32
CA PRO A 29 14.25 -12.75 -33.42
C PRO A 29 14.25 -12.09 -32.04
N ALA A 30 15.36 -12.26 -31.31
CA ALA A 30 15.69 -11.39 -30.20
C ALA A 30 16.00 -10.01 -30.79
N THR A 31 15.13 -9.05 -30.49
CA THR A 31 15.43 -7.61 -30.31
C THR A 31 14.11 -6.94 -29.97
N ALA A 32 13.56 -7.26 -28.80
CA ALA A 32 12.82 -6.23 -28.08
C ALA A 32 13.88 -5.18 -27.73
N ASN A 33 13.71 -3.96 -28.22
CA ASN A 33 14.44 -2.83 -27.70
C ASN A 33 14.08 -2.75 -26.22
N ASP A 34 14.96 -3.22 -25.32
CA ASP A 34 14.80 -3.07 -23.87
C ASP A 34 14.97 -1.58 -23.51
N THR A 35 13.97 -0.79 -23.89
CA THR A 35 13.83 0.58 -23.41
C THR A 35 13.23 0.51 -22.03
N CYS A 36 13.96 0.99 -21.03
CA CYS A 36 13.45 1.13 -19.67
C CYS A 36 12.61 2.40 -19.61
N PRO A 37 11.26 2.32 -19.54
CA PRO A 37 10.40 3.51 -19.62
C PRO A 37 10.53 4.40 -18.38
N TYR A 38 11.10 3.87 -17.28
CA TYR A 38 11.29 4.59 -16.04
C TYR A 38 12.71 4.43 -15.52
N ARG A 39 13.13 5.40 -14.70
CA ARG A 39 14.39 5.34 -13.96
C ARG A 39 14.20 5.84 -12.53
N TRP A 40 14.90 5.20 -11.60
CA TRP A 40 15.00 5.68 -10.24
C TRP A 40 16.08 6.75 -10.10
N VAL A 41 15.76 7.81 -9.38
CA VAL A 41 16.68 8.89 -9.00
C VAL A 41 16.75 8.93 -7.49
N ASN A 42 17.98 8.84 -6.97
CA ASN A 42 18.26 9.11 -5.57
C ASN A 42 18.13 10.63 -5.33
N VAL A 43 17.14 11.03 -4.53
CA VAL A 43 16.90 12.44 -4.23
C VAL A 43 17.74 12.85 -3.02
N THR A 44 17.74 12.04 -1.97
CA THR A 44 18.63 12.20 -0.81
C THR A 44 18.71 10.89 -0.05
N MET A 45 19.82 10.65 0.65
CA MET A 45 19.97 9.54 1.60
C MET A 45 19.80 9.96 3.06
N THR A 46 19.52 11.25 3.30
CA THR A 46 19.50 11.85 4.63
C THR A 46 18.41 12.92 4.70
N ALA A 47 17.14 12.51 4.55
CA ALA A 47 16.03 13.40 4.86
C ALA A 47 16.08 13.86 6.33
N PRO A 48 15.63 15.09 6.65
CA PRO A 48 15.85 15.68 7.97
C PRO A 48 14.84 15.22 9.03
N PHE A 49 13.71 14.63 8.63
CA PHE A 49 12.77 14.03 9.58
C PHE A 49 13.35 12.72 10.14
N ALA A 50 12.97 12.39 11.39
CA ALA A 50 13.35 11.10 11.96
C ALA A 50 12.73 9.94 11.14
N PRO A 51 13.47 8.85 10.85
CA PRO A 51 12.95 7.70 10.12
C PRO A 51 11.71 7.11 10.80
N ARG A 52 10.73 6.70 10.01
CA ARG A 52 9.39 6.35 10.47
C ARG A 52 8.69 5.39 9.53
N ASP A 53 7.73 4.68 10.08
CA ASP A 53 6.86 3.74 9.39
C ASP A 53 5.42 4.26 9.34
N GLY A 54 4.66 3.91 8.30
CA GLY A 54 3.23 4.14 8.19
C GLY A 54 2.79 5.61 8.30
N ALA A 55 3.68 6.54 7.96
CA ALA A 55 3.38 7.96 7.96
C ALA A 55 2.45 8.32 6.80
N GLY A 56 1.54 9.27 7.04
CA GLY A 56 0.62 9.74 6.02
C GLY A 56 1.35 10.49 4.91
N ALA A 57 0.98 10.20 3.66
CA ALA A 57 1.57 10.76 2.47
C ALA A 57 0.51 11.52 1.65
N LEU A 58 0.55 12.85 1.66
CA LEU A 58 -0.40 13.69 0.92
C LEU A 58 0.31 14.64 -0.03
N VAL A 59 -0.30 14.91 -1.19
CA VAL A 59 0.11 15.99 -2.09
C VAL A 59 -0.94 17.07 -2.06
N TYR A 60 -0.58 18.24 -1.52
CA TYR A 60 -1.52 19.32 -1.29
C TYR A 60 -0.82 20.68 -1.40
N ARG A 61 -1.50 21.66 -2.02
CA ARG A 61 -0.96 23.01 -2.28
C ARG A 61 0.46 22.99 -2.86
N ASN A 62 0.67 22.12 -3.86
CA ASN A 62 1.94 21.95 -4.57
C ASN A 62 3.14 21.57 -3.67
N ARG A 63 2.89 20.72 -2.67
CA ARG A 63 3.91 20.16 -1.77
C ARG A 63 3.56 18.71 -1.41
N MET A 64 4.56 17.92 -1.10
CA MET A 64 4.42 16.64 -0.40
C MET A 64 4.31 16.92 1.10
N TRP A 65 3.41 16.23 1.80
CA TRP A 65 3.16 16.34 3.24
C TRP A 65 3.30 14.98 3.87
N LEU A 66 4.20 14.87 4.86
CA LEU A 66 4.46 13.67 5.65
C LEU A 66 3.87 13.90 7.05
N ILE A 67 2.93 13.05 7.45
CA ILE A 67 2.10 13.29 8.64
C ILE A 67 2.22 12.11 9.61
N GLY A 68 2.69 12.37 10.82
CA GLY A 68 2.80 11.36 11.88
C GLY A 68 3.76 10.22 11.54
N GLY A 69 3.42 9.01 11.97
CA GLY A 69 4.19 7.78 11.77
C GLY A 69 4.70 7.16 13.07
N TRP A 70 5.25 5.95 12.93
CA TRP A 70 5.64 5.08 14.03
C TRP A 70 7.14 4.75 14.01
N ASN A 71 7.77 4.70 15.18
CA ASN A 71 9.13 4.17 15.36
C ASN A 71 9.45 3.85 16.84
N SER A 72 9.39 2.58 17.21
CA SER A 72 9.74 2.11 18.56
C SER A 72 11.24 2.08 18.89
N ARG A 73 12.12 2.43 17.94
CA ARG A 73 13.59 2.45 18.16
C ARG A 73 14.09 3.81 18.63
N ASN A 74 13.23 4.82 18.70
CA ASN A 74 13.60 6.19 19.05
C ASN A 74 12.54 6.87 19.92
N GLU A 75 12.34 6.35 21.13
CA GLU A 75 11.36 6.86 22.11
C GLU A 75 11.51 8.36 22.39
N ALA A 76 12.74 8.89 22.33
CA ALA A 76 13.00 10.31 22.56
C ALA A 76 12.30 11.22 21.53
N TYR A 77 12.15 10.75 20.30
CA TYR A 77 11.44 11.48 19.23
C TYR A 77 10.00 10.97 19.04
N PHE A 78 9.76 9.69 19.26
CA PHE A 78 8.46 9.02 19.13
C PHE A 78 7.94 8.58 20.50
N PRO A 79 7.41 9.51 21.32
CA PRO A 79 6.85 9.15 22.60
C PRO A 79 5.63 8.25 22.41
N LEU A 80 5.56 7.15 23.15
CA LEU A 80 4.53 6.11 22.96
C LEU A 80 4.55 5.55 21.52
N ASP A 81 5.75 5.43 20.95
CA ASP A 81 6.06 4.88 19.63
C ASP A 81 5.54 5.65 18.40
N CYS A 82 4.72 6.69 18.59
CA CYS A 82 4.10 7.46 17.52
C CYS A 82 4.32 8.97 17.68
N VAL A 83 4.21 9.71 16.57
CA VAL A 83 4.27 11.18 16.56
C VAL A 83 3.08 11.80 15.85
N ASN A 84 2.83 13.08 16.16
CA ASN A 84 1.87 13.93 15.46
C ASN A 84 2.49 15.15 14.77
N ASP A 85 3.79 15.08 14.45
CA ASP A 85 4.47 16.11 13.68
C ASP A 85 3.99 16.12 12.21
N VAL A 86 4.18 17.26 11.56
CA VAL A 86 3.86 17.45 10.14
C VAL A 86 5.04 18.07 9.44
N TRP A 87 5.53 17.37 8.42
CA TRP A 87 6.59 17.84 7.54
C TRP A 87 6.04 18.10 6.15
N SER A 88 6.62 19.07 5.45
CA SER A 88 6.29 19.32 4.05
C SER A 88 7.54 19.53 3.19
N SER A 89 7.47 19.19 1.90
CA SER A 89 8.58 19.38 0.96
C SER A 89 8.10 19.78 -0.44
N PRO A 90 8.79 20.73 -1.10
CA PRO A 90 8.53 21.07 -2.50
C PRO A 90 9.29 20.17 -3.50
N ASP A 91 10.25 19.35 -3.04
CA ASP A 91 11.20 18.67 -3.93
C ASP A 91 11.73 17.31 -3.41
N GLY A 92 11.27 16.84 -2.25
CA GLY A 92 11.70 15.59 -1.60
C GLY A 92 13.10 15.64 -0.96
N ARG A 93 13.88 16.71 -1.16
CA ARG A 93 15.19 16.91 -0.54
C ARG A 93 15.11 17.87 0.63
N ASN A 94 14.43 19.00 0.44
CA ASN A 94 14.29 20.06 1.43
C ASN A 94 12.94 19.88 2.13
N TRP A 95 12.97 19.46 3.40
CA TRP A 95 11.76 19.29 4.20
C TRP A 95 11.69 20.38 5.27
N THR A 96 10.50 20.92 5.47
CA THR A 96 10.16 21.92 6.50
C THR A 96 9.30 21.24 7.55
N LEU A 97 9.65 21.38 8.82
CA LEU A 97 8.81 20.98 9.94
C LEU A 97 7.74 22.06 10.14
N GLU A 98 6.53 21.78 9.67
CA GLU A 98 5.42 22.73 9.71
C GLU A 98 4.74 22.74 11.08
N LYS A 99 4.68 21.56 11.71
CA LYS A 99 4.10 21.37 13.04
C LYS A 99 4.98 20.42 13.85
N GLU A 100 5.42 20.88 15.02
CA GLU A 100 6.15 20.06 15.99
C GLU A 100 5.28 18.92 16.55
N ASN A 101 5.92 17.84 16.98
CA ASN A 101 5.24 16.80 17.75
C ASN A 101 4.86 17.36 19.12
N THR A 102 3.57 17.46 19.40
CA THR A 102 3.05 17.82 20.72
C THR A 102 2.67 16.57 21.50
N PHE A 103 2.35 15.45 20.82
CA PHE A 103 1.87 14.23 21.45
C PHE A 103 2.91 13.63 22.40
N GLY A 104 2.47 13.13 23.55
CA GLY A 104 3.35 12.64 24.61
C GLY A 104 4.13 13.72 25.36
N THR A 105 3.88 15.02 25.09
CA THR A 105 4.51 16.15 25.79
C THR A 105 3.49 16.93 26.62
N PRO A 106 3.92 17.76 27.60
CA PRO A 106 3.03 18.65 28.35
C PRO A 106 2.27 19.68 27.49
N SER A 107 2.67 19.87 26.22
CA SER A 107 2.03 20.82 25.30
C SER A 107 0.87 20.20 24.51
N PHE A 108 0.64 18.88 24.62
CA PHE A 108 -0.44 18.21 23.93
C PHE A 108 -1.82 18.72 24.40
N ASN A 109 -2.68 19.08 23.44
CA ASN A 109 -4.05 19.46 23.70
C ASN A 109 -5.01 18.61 22.84
N PRO A 110 -5.74 17.64 23.43
CA PRO A 110 -6.62 16.75 22.66
C PRO A 110 -7.83 17.47 22.02
N GLU A 111 -8.08 18.73 22.37
CA GLU A 111 -9.14 19.54 21.78
C GLU A 111 -8.74 20.22 20.47
N GLY A 112 -7.44 20.39 20.23
CA GLY A 112 -6.90 21.11 19.07
C GLY A 112 -5.83 20.34 18.32
N ASP A 113 -5.53 19.12 18.73
CA ASP A 113 -4.51 18.29 18.12
C ASP A 113 -4.88 16.80 18.22
N TRP A 114 -4.36 16.02 17.30
CA TRP A 114 -4.62 14.59 17.20
C TRP A 114 -3.49 13.80 17.87
N GLU A 115 -3.83 12.67 18.47
CA GLU A 115 -2.85 11.75 19.02
C GLU A 115 -1.93 11.20 17.94
N GLY A 116 -0.65 10.97 18.28
CA GLY A 116 0.30 10.35 17.38
C GLY A 116 -0.21 8.99 16.89
N ARG A 117 -0.05 8.74 15.60
CA ARG A 117 -0.59 7.54 14.94
C ARG A 117 0.18 7.19 13.66
N HIS A 118 0.11 5.93 13.27
CA HIS A 118 0.52 5.43 11.95
C HIS A 118 -0.63 4.71 11.25
N THR A 119 -0.53 4.54 9.92
CA THR A 119 -1.50 3.79 9.10
C THR A 119 -2.97 4.22 9.28
N ALA A 120 -3.19 5.49 9.64
CA ALA A 120 -4.50 6.11 9.60
C ALA A 120 -4.98 6.32 8.15
N GLY A 121 -6.25 6.66 7.97
CA GLY A 121 -6.75 7.12 6.69
C GLY A 121 -6.25 8.52 6.39
N TYR A 122 -5.47 8.70 5.34
CA TYR A 122 -4.99 10.01 4.90
C TYR A 122 -5.54 10.35 3.52
N VAL A 123 -6.16 11.52 3.37
CA VAL A 123 -6.68 11.94 2.06
C VAL A 123 -6.71 13.46 1.91
N VAL A 124 -6.57 13.94 0.67
CA VAL A 124 -6.93 15.32 0.31
C VAL A 124 -8.35 15.32 -0.23
N HIS A 125 -9.23 16.09 0.41
CA HIS A 125 -10.65 16.17 0.03
C HIS A 125 -11.18 17.58 0.27
N GLN A 126 -11.95 18.11 -0.68
CA GLN A 126 -12.53 19.46 -0.64
C GLN A 126 -11.53 20.56 -0.21
N GLY A 127 -10.32 20.52 -0.78
CA GLY A 127 -9.30 21.52 -0.53
C GLY A 127 -8.75 21.51 0.89
N ARG A 128 -8.72 20.35 1.56
CA ARG A 128 -8.15 20.15 2.90
C ARG A 128 -7.41 18.81 2.96
N MET A 129 -6.44 18.72 3.86
CA MET A 129 -5.83 17.45 4.27
C MET A 129 -6.69 16.84 5.38
N TRP A 130 -6.89 15.53 5.34
CA TRP A 130 -7.72 14.81 6.29
C TRP A 130 -6.96 13.64 6.92
N ILE A 131 -7.22 13.41 8.21
CA ILE A 131 -6.86 12.22 8.96
C ILE A 131 -8.18 11.56 9.39
N VAL A 132 -8.37 10.29 9.08
CA VAL A 132 -9.60 9.54 9.32
C VAL A 132 -9.27 8.31 10.14
N GLY A 133 -9.68 8.33 11.41
CA GLY A 133 -9.41 7.29 12.39
C GLY A 133 -7.93 6.92 12.47
N GLY A 134 -7.68 5.63 12.66
CA GLY A 134 -6.33 5.08 12.68
C GLY A 134 -5.90 4.59 14.06
N ASP A 135 -4.79 3.85 14.01
CA ASP A 135 -3.97 3.22 15.05
C ASP A 135 -4.58 2.82 16.42
N PRO A 136 -4.46 1.52 16.84
CA PRO A 136 -4.88 1.11 18.18
C PRO A 136 -3.75 1.21 19.22
N ILE A 137 -2.53 1.59 18.82
CA ILE A 137 -1.32 1.42 19.67
C ILE A 137 -1.33 2.33 20.91
N GLN A 138 -2.20 3.36 20.94
CA GLN A 138 -2.47 4.18 22.13
C GLN A 138 -3.46 3.54 23.13
N GLY A 139 -3.74 2.24 22.99
CA GLY A 139 -4.61 1.47 23.88
C GLY A 139 -6.11 1.65 23.61
N HIS A 140 -6.47 2.37 22.55
CA HIS A 140 -7.86 2.56 22.11
C HIS A 140 -7.90 2.78 20.59
N TYR A 141 -9.05 2.52 19.97
CA TYR A 141 -9.25 2.77 18.54
C TYR A 141 -9.58 4.23 18.30
N GLN A 142 -8.84 4.88 17.40
CA GLN A 142 -9.12 6.27 17.04
C GLN A 142 -10.21 6.27 15.95
N ASN A 143 -11.37 6.84 16.29
CA ASN A 143 -12.53 7.02 15.39
C ASN A 143 -12.82 8.51 15.13
N ASP A 144 -11.85 9.35 15.48
CA ASP A 144 -11.85 10.79 15.24
C ASP A 144 -11.54 11.08 13.76
N VAL A 145 -11.99 12.25 13.31
CA VAL A 145 -11.76 12.76 11.97
C VAL A 145 -11.23 14.17 12.12
N TRP A 146 -10.05 14.40 11.54
CA TRP A 146 -9.38 15.70 11.58
C TRP A 146 -9.21 16.24 10.17
N ASN A 147 -9.26 17.56 10.02
CA ASN A 147 -8.80 18.20 8.80
C ASN A 147 -8.01 19.47 9.05
N SER A 148 -7.22 19.86 8.06
CA SER A 148 -6.41 21.06 8.08
C SER A 148 -6.31 21.68 6.68
N GLU A 149 -6.26 23.01 6.64
CA GLU A 149 -5.98 23.79 5.42
C GLU A 149 -4.50 24.07 5.23
N ASP A 150 -3.68 23.94 6.26
CA ASP A 150 -2.28 24.38 6.29
C ASP A 150 -1.30 23.36 6.88
N GLY A 151 -1.80 22.24 7.43
CA GLY A 151 -1.00 21.20 8.09
C GLY A 151 -0.51 21.57 9.49
N ILE A 152 -0.80 22.78 9.96
CA ILE A 152 -0.36 23.32 11.24
C ILE A 152 -1.53 23.34 12.22
N HIS A 153 -2.66 23.90 11.80
CA HIS A 153 -3.87 24.02 12.59
C HIS A 153 -4.87 22.93 12.17
N TRP A 154 -5.24 22.07 13.10
CA TRP A 154 -6.14 20.94 12.85
C TRP A 154 -7.48 21.16 13.56
N VAL A 155 -8.55 20.71 12.91
CA VAL A 155 -9.92 20.78 13.43
C VAL A 155 -10.44 19.37 13.63
N HIS A 156 -10.89 19.05 14.84
CA HIS A 156 -11.62 17.81 15.14
C HIS A 156 -13.04 17.91 14.58
N VAL A 157 -13.26 17.31 13.42
CA VAL A 157 -14.46 17.51 12.59
C VAL A 157 -15.68 16.82 13.19
N ASN A 158 -15.49 15.68 13.86
CA ASN A 158 -16.58 14.83 14.34
C ASN A 158 -16.67 14.71 15.87
N LYS A 159 -16.17 15.69 16.62
CA LYS A 159 -16.06 15.67 18.10
C LYS A 159 -17.33 15.20 18.83
N ASP A 160 -18.49 15.72 18.41
CA ASP A 160 -19.79 15.41 19.04
C ASP A 160 -20.58 14.33 18.29
N ARG A 161 -19.98 13.72 17.27
CA ARG A 161 -20.62 12.79 16.34
C ARG A 161 -19.64 11.69 15.94
N PRO A 162 -19.40 10.70 16.82
CA PRO A 162 -18.48 9.62 16.52
C PRO A 162 -18.86 8.95 15.20
N ALA A 163 -17.86 8.55 14.43
CA ALA A 163 -18.10 7.84 13.19
C ALA A 163 -18.94 6.56 13.45
N PRO A 164 -19.91 6.23 12.58
CA PRO A 164 -20.89 5.18 12.85
C PRO A 164 -20.37 3.76 12.66
N TRP A 165 -19.17 3.58 12.11
CA TRP A 165 -18.57 2.26 11.96
C TRP A 165 -17.98 1.74 13.26
N ALA A 166 -17.98 0.42 13.38
CA ALA A 166 -17.33 -0.28 14.48
C ALA A 166 -15.81 0.01 14.53
N PRO A 167 -15.18 -0.14 15.72
CA PRO A 167 -13.75 0.07 15.91
C PRO A 167 -12.91 -0.67 14.88
N ARG A 168 -11.95 0.03 14.27
CA ARG A 168 -11.09 -0.53 13.22
C ARG A 168 -9.80 0.25 13.05
N VAL A 169 -8.78 -0.43 12.55
CA VAL A 169 -7.50 0.11 12.10
C VAL A 169 -7.15 -0.48 10.74
N LEU A 170 -6.06 0.02 10.12
CA LEU A 170 -5.52 -0.52 8.87
C LEU A 170 -6.53 -0.52 7.70
N HIS A 171 -7.54 0.35 7.76
CA HIS A 171 -8.56 0.46 6.72
C HIS A 171 -7.98 1.20 5.50
N TYR A 172 -8.50 0.89 4.32
CA TYR A 172 -8.12 1.60 3.10
C TYR A 172 -8.96 2.87 2.96
N THR A 173 -8.31 4.00 2.67
CA THR A 173 -8.95 5.31 2.56
C THR A 173 -8.63 5.97 1.23
N LEU A 174 -9.65 6.53 0.57
CA LEU A 174 -9.47 7.29 -0.68
C LEU A 174 -10.49 8.41 -0.82
N ALA A 175 -10.23 9.37 -1.72
CA ALA A 175 -11.21 10.35 -2.16
C ALA A 175 -11.70 9.99 -3.56
N PHE A 176 -13.02 9.91 -3.74
CA PHE A 176 -13.64 9.60 -5.02
C PHE A 176 -15.07 10.15 -5.08
N GLN A 177 -15.44 10.74 -6.23
CA GLN A 177 -16.77 11.33 -6.46
C GLN A 177 -17.20 12.27 -5.32
N ASP A 178 -16.34 13.23 -4.99
CA ASP A 178 -16.55 14.25 -3.95
C ASP A 178 -16.87 13.67 -2.55
N LYS A 179 -16.33 12.49 -2.25
CA LYS A 179 -16.45 11.84 -0.95
C LYS A 179 -15.14 11.22 -0.50
N ILE A 180 -14.97 11.17 0.81
CA ILE A 180 -14.01 10.31 1.49
C ILE A 180 -14.64 8.93 1.62
N TRP A 181 -13.87 7.88 1.32
CA TRP A 181 -14.27 6.49 1.42
C TRP A 181 -13.39 5.77 2.43
N VAL A 182 -14.00 4.99 3.32
CA VAL A 182 -13.34 4.09 4.27
C VAL A 182 -13.77 2.67 3.97
N MET A 183 -12.81 1.79 3.72
CA MET A 183 -13.06 0.41 3.28
C MET A 183 -12.24 -0.59 4.10
N GLY A 184 -12.94 -1.59 4.64
CA GLY A 184 -12.30 -2.70 5.34
C GLY A 184 -11.58 -2.30 6.63
N GLY A 185 -10.41 -2.90 6.86
CA GLY A 185 -9.67 -2.84 8.12
C GLY A 185 -10.05 -3.97 9.09
N GLN A 186 -9.57 -3.88 10.33
CA GLN A 186 -9.86 -4.86 11.37
C GLN A 186 -9.70 -4.29 12.77
N THR A 187 -10.18 -5.01 13.78
CA THR A 187 -9.78 -4.81 15.17
C THR A 187 -8.46 -5.55 15.47
N LEU A 188 -7.68 -5.05 16.42
CA LEU A 188 -6.50 -5.70 16.99
C LEU A 188 -6.64 -5.75 18.53
N PRO A 189 -7.35 -6.75 19.09
CA PRO A 189 -7.61 -6.84 20.53
C PRO A 189 -6.34 -6.95 21.39
N GLN A 190 -5.21 -7.35 20.80
CA GLN A 190 -3.90 -7.36 21.45
C GLN A 190 -3.32 -5.94 21.68
N HIS A 191 -3.83 -4.91 21.00
CA HIS A 191 -3.39 -3.52 21.13
C HIS A 191 -4.44 -2.63 21.82
N ALA A 192 -5.73 -2.85 21.54
CA ALA A 192 -6.82 -2.09 22.13
C ALA A 192 -8.09 -2.97 22.30
N PRO A 193 -8.84 -2.83 23.41
CA PRO A 193 -9.98 -3.69 23.69
C PRO A 193 -11.10 -3.56 22.65
N ALA A 194 -11.43 -4.66 21.97
CA ALA A 194 -12.59 -4.84 21.11
C ALA A 194 -12.85 -6.33 20.87
N GLU A 195 -14.03 -6.69 20.37
CA GLU A 195 -14.29 -8.02 19.81
C GLU A 195 -13.49 -8.19 18.50
N GLU A 196 -12.89 -9.36 18.30
CA GLU A 196 -12.12 -9.64 17.08
C GLU A 196 -13.01 -9.62 15.84
N ARG A 197 -12.67 -8.77 14.86
CA ARG A 197 -13.41 -8.61 13.62
C ARG A 197 -12.53 -8.13 12.48
N PHE A 198 -12.74 -8.76 11.32
CA PHE A 198 -12.17 -8.36 10.03
C PHE A 198 -13.29 -7.79 9.16
N TYR A 199 -13.06 -6.61 8.61
CA TYR A 199 -14.09 -5.85 7.92
C TYR A 199 -13.94 -5.92 6.40
N ASN A 200 -15.08 -5.95 5.71
CA ASN A 200 -15.24 -5.67 4.29
C ASN A 200 -16.38 -4.68 3.99
N ASP A 201 -16.85 -3.97 5.01
CA ASP A 201 -17.84 -2.92 4.82
C ASP A 201 -17.20 -1.66 4.21
N ILE A 202 -18.07 -0.84 3.64
CA ILE A 202 -17.73 0.35 2.88
C ILE A 202 -18.54 1.50 3.44
N TRP A 203 -17.86 2.60 3.73
CA TRP A 203 -18.47 3.83 4.21
C TRP A 203 -17.99 5.01 3.39
N ASN A 204 -18.85 6.00 3.19
CA ASN A 204 -18.43 7.27 2.60
C ASN A 204 -19.07 8.49 3.26
N SER A 205 -18.40 9.62 3.15
CA SER A 205 -18.88 10.91 3.61
C SER A 205 -18.36 12.04 2.75
N GLY A 206 -19.17 13.07 2.56
CA GLY A 206 -18.75 14.31 1.90
C GLY A 206 -18.06 15.29 2.85
N ASP A 207 -18.27 15.18 4.17
CA ASP A 207 -17.88 16.18 5.16
C ASP A 207 -17.12 15.62 6.38
N GLY A 208 -16.92 14.30 6.44
CA GLY A 208 -16.26 13.62 7.55
C GLY A 208 -17.11 13.51 8.83
N ILE A 209 -18.36 13.97 8.80
CA ILE A 209 -19.31 13.96 9.94
C ILE A 209 -20.45 12.99 9.64
N HIS A 210 -21.11 13.16 8.49
CA HIS A 210 -22.26 12.37 8.09
C HIS A 210 -21.79 11.24 7.18
N TRP A 211 -21.68 10.06 7.77
CA TRP A 211 -21.23 8.86 7.08
C TRP A 211 -22.40 7.97 6.69
N GLN A 212 -22.32 7.44 5.48
CA GLN A 212 -23.29 6.51 4.92
C GLN A 212 -22.61 5.18 4.65
N GLN A 213 -23.19 4.08 5.12
CA GLN A 213 -22.78 2.75 4.72
C GLN A 213 -23.20 2.49 3.27
N VAL A 214 -22.27 2.00 2.47
CA VAL A 214 -22.53 1.52 1.11
C VAL A 214 -22.59 0.00 1.15
N THR A 215 -23.73 -0.55 0.73
CA THR A 215 -23.92 -2.01 0.70
C THR A 215 -23.57 -2.55 -0.68
N PRO A 216 -22.58 -3.44 -0.79
CA PRO A 216 -22.28 -4.11 -2.05
C PRO A 216 -23.47 -4.93 -2.58
N GLN A 217 -23.70 -4.88 -3.89
CA GLN A 217 -24.69 -5.64 -4.63
C GLN A 217 -24.00 -6.77 -5.39
N GLY A 218 -23.82 -7.91 -4.74
CA GLY A 218 -23.16 -9.10 -5.30
C GLY A 218 -21.75 -9.34 -4.75
N PRO A 219 -20.94 -10.15 -5.45
CA PRO A 219 -19.56 -10.41 -5.05
C PRO A 219 -18.75 -9.12 -4.92
N HIS A 220 -17.95 -9.05 -3.87
CA HIS A 220 -16.95 -8.01 -3.64
C HIS A 220 -15.77 -8.65 -2.90
N TRP A 221 -14.72 -7.87 -2.70
CA TRP A 221 -13.51 -8.32 -2.04
C TRP A 221 -13.79 -8.82 -0.61
N PRO A 222 -13.13 -9.92 -0.16
CA PRO A 222 -13.22 -10.42 1.22
C PRO A 222 -12.57 -9.46 2.22
N PRO A 223 -12.83 -9.63 3.54
CA PRO A 223 -12.26 -8.80 4.59
C PRO A 223 -10.75 -8.58 4.45
N ARG A 224 -10.35 -7.30 4.48
CA ARG A 224 -8.95 -6.89 4.26
C ARG A 224 -8.70 -5.44 4.66
N GLY A 225 -7.43 -5.09 4.79
CA GLY A 225 -6.92 -3.74 4.92
C GLY A 225 -5.44 -3.69 4.53
N MET A 226 -4.67 -2.84 5.21
CA MET A 226 -3.21 -2.64 5.01
C MET A 226 -2.87 -2.29 3.55
N ILE A 227 -3.65 -1.39 2.95
CA ILE A 227 -3.37 -0.82 1.63
C ILE A 227 -3.14 0.68 1.85
N GLY A 228 -1.93 1.13 1.58
CA GLY A 228 -1.54 2.54 1.59
C GLY A 228 -1.87 3.23 0.26
N GLY A 229 -1.79 4.56 0.25
CA GLY A 229 -1.96 5.36 -0.95
C GLY A 229 -3.41 5.47 -1.44
N ASN A 230 -3.58 5.76 -2.73
CA ASN A 230 -4.89 5.99 -3.35
C ASN A 230 -4.85 5.59 -4.83
N ALA A 231 -5.74 4.66 -5.22
CA ALA A 231 -5.91 4.23 -6.59
C ALA A 231 -7.31 4.55 -7.13
N VAL A 232 -7.49 5.78 -7.62
CA VAL A 232 -8.63 6.18 -8.44
C VAL A 232 -8.19 6.34 -9.89
N PHE A 233 -8.64 5.43 -10.75
CA PHE A 233 -8.17 5.35 -12.14
C PHE A 233 -9.31 5.02 -13.08
N LYS A 234 -9.40 5.77 -14.20
CA LYS A 234 -10.45 5.62 -15.21
C LYS A 234 -11.86 5.62 -14.57
N ASP A 235 -12.11 6.62 -13.74
CA ASP A 235 -13.36 6.85 -12.99
C ASP A 235 -13.80 5.67 -12.10
N ARG A 236 -12.83 4.91 -11.59
CA ARG A 236 -13.06 3.77 -10.69
C ARG A 236 -12.18 3.85 -9.47
N MET A 237 -12.72 3.38 -8.35
CA MET A 237 -11.93 2.98 -7.18
C MET A 237 -11.31 1.62 -7.44
N TRP A 238 -10.07 1.44 -7.02
CA TRP A 238 -9.34 0.18 -7.16
C TRP A 238 -8.86 -0.33 -5.80
N VAL A 239 -9.05 -1.64 -5.58
CA VAL A 239 -8.51 -2.38 -4.44
C VAL A 239 -7.52 -3.40 -5.00
N LEU A 240 -6.24 -3.20 -4.66
CA LEU A 240 -5.12 -4.00 -5.16
C LEU A 240 -4.49 -4.72 -3.97
N GLY A 241 -4.68 -6.04 -3.86
CA GLY A 241 -4.08 -6.84 -2.80
C GLY A 241 -4.59 -6.51 -1.40
N GLY A 242 -3.68 -6.41 -0.43
CA GLY A 242 -3.96 -6.18 0.98
C GLY A 242 -4.09 -7.48 1.75
N GLY A 243 -4.68 -7.44 2.95
CA GLY A 243 -4.79 -8.64 3.75
C GLY A 243 -5.37 -8.46 5.14
N THR A 244 -5.20 -9.48 5.98
CA THR A 244 -5.56 -9.47 7.40
C THR A 244 -4.33 -9.69 8.28
N TYR A 245 -4.24 -8.89 9.34
CA TYR A 245 -3.20 -8.99 10.36
C TYR A 245 -3.58 -10.05 11.41
N ASP A 246 -2.59 -10.68 12.03
CA ASP A 246 -2.81 -11.72 13.03
C ASP A 246 -3.45 -11.17 14.31
N THR A 247 -4.20 -12.03 14.98
CA THR A 247 -4.96 -11.71 16.19
C THR A 247 -4.93 -12.92 17.13
N PRO A 248 -5.31 -12.76 18.42
CA PRO A 248 -5.32 -13.86 19.37
C PRO A 248 -6.17 -15.06 18.93
N GLU A 249 -7.30 -14.86 18.25
CA GLU A 249 -8.14 -15.98 17.77
C GLU A 249 -7.77 -16.42 16.36
N GLN A 250 -7.19 -15.54 15.53
CA GLN A 250 -6.69 -15.85 14.18
C GLN A 250 -5.21 -15.48 14.03
N PRO A 251 -4.28 -16.41 14.38
CA PRO A 251 -2.83 -16.13 14.36
C PRO A 251 -2.21 -16.14 12.96
N GLU A 252 -2.96 -16.54 11.93
CA GLU A 252 -2.47 -16.59 10.55
C GLU A 252 -2.91 -15.35 9.77
N ARG A 253 -1.94 -14.68 9.13
CA ARG A 253 -2.20 -13.55 8.23
C ARG A 253 -2.64 -14.02 6.86
N LEU A 254 -3.62 -13.34 6.27
CA LEU A 254 -4.02 -13.55 4.88
C LEU A 254 -3.43 -12.46 3.99
N PHE A 255 -2.90 -12.84 2.84
CA PHE A 255 -2.33 -11.91 1.86
C PHE A 255 -3.04 -12.09 0.53
N TYR A 256 -3.36 -10.98 -0.12
CA TYR A 256 -4.04 -10.98 -1.40
C TYR A 256 -3.18 -10.34 -2.49
N ASN A 257 -3.37 -10.82 -3.72
CA ASN A 257 -2.92 -10.20 -4.96
C ASN A 257 -3.99 -10.14 -6.05
N ASP A 258 -5.26 -10.22 -5.66
CA ASP A 258 -6.38 -9.97 -6.54
C ASP A 258 -6.54 -8.48 -6.80
N VAL A 259 -7.20 -8.17 -7.92
CA VAL A 259 -7.45 -6.80 -8.39
C VAL A 259 -8.94 -6.62 -8.56
N TRP A 260 -9.49 -5.64 -7.83
CA TRP A 260 -10.90 -5.28 -7.89
C TRP A 260 -11.06 -3.82 -8.27
N CYS A 261 -12.13 -3.50 -9.00
CA CYS A 261 -12.53 -2.13 -9.24
C CYS A 261 -14.04 -1.91 -9.11
N SER A 262 -14.43 -0.65 -8.86
CA SER A 262 -15.83 -0.24 -8.82
C SER A 262 -15.99 1.22 -9.24
N MET A 263 -17.08 1.52 -9.95
CA MET A 263 -17.47 2.88 -10.32
C MET A 263 -18.23 3.62 -9.21
N ASP A 264 -18.76 2.89 -8.21
CA ASP A 264 -19.73 3.44 -7.25
C ASP A 264 -19.66 2.82 -5.84
N GLY A 265 -18.79 1.83 -5.62
CA GLY A 265 -18.64 1.12 -4.36
C GLY A 265 -19.75 0.11 -4.06
N THR A 266 -20.81 0.05 -4.86
CA THR A 266 -21.90 -0.92 -4.74
C THR A 266 -21.66 -2.15 -5.60
N ARG A 267 -21.20 -1.99 -6.85
CA ARG A 267 -20.90 -3.12 -7.74
C ARG A 267 -19.41 -3.22 -7.96
N TRP A 268 -18.85 -4.34 -7.55
CA TRP A 268 -17.42 -4.61 -7.67
C TRP A 268 -17.17 -5.66 -8.74
N GLU A 269 -16.11 -5.44 -9.51
CA GLU A 269 -15.63 -6.36 -10.53
C GLU A 269 -14.23 -6.85 -10.11
N ARG A 270 -14.06 -8.17 -10.01
CA ARG A 270 -12.73 -8.78 -9.85
C ARG A 270 -12.11 -8.90 -11.23
N VAL A 271 -11.33 -7.89 -11.63
CA VAL A 271 -10.73 -7.86 -12.97
C VAL A 271 -9.58 -8.85 -13.12
N LEU A 272 -8.93 -9.21 -12.01
CA LEU A 272 -7.88 -10.23 -11.99
C LEU A 272 -7.93 -11.02 -10.68
N GLU A 273 -7.92 -12.35 -10.78
CA GLU A 273 -7.95 -13.23 -9.61
C GLU A 273 -6.60 -13.30 -8.89
N ALA A 274 -5.51 -13.25 -9.64
CA ALA A 274 -4.16 -13.24 -9.10
C ALA A 274 -3.23 -12.48 -10.06
N ALA A 275 -2.73 -11.33 -9.62
CA ALA A 275 -1.69 -10.59 -10.31
C ALA A 275 -0.33 -11.31 -10.22
N PRO A 276 0.63 -11.04 -11.13
CA PRO A 276 1.94 -11.69 -11.10
C PRO A 276 2.80 -11.27 -9.90
N TRP A 277 2.54 -10.12 -9.30
CA TRP A 277 3.21 -9.70 -8.08
C TRP A 277 2.75 -10.54 -6.87
N HIS A 278 3.69 -10.81 -5.95
CA HIS A 278 3.40 -11.63 -4.77
C HIS A 278 2.30 -11.01 -3.90
N PRO A 279 1.40 -11.81 -3.31
CA PRO A 279 0.44 -11.35 -2.30
C PRO A 279 1.13 -10.59 -1.17
N ARG A 280 0.57 -9.47 -0.75
CA ARG A 280 1.23 -8.54 0.20
C ARG A 280 0.25 -7.67 0.97
N GLN A 281 0.73 -7.19 2.12
CA GLN A 281 0.12 -6.17 2.96
C GLN A 281 1.08 -5.00 3.12
N TYR A 282 0.59 -3.89 3.67
CA TYR A 282 1.36 -2.69 3.99
C TYR A 282 2.04 -2.08 2.76
N HIS A 283 1.57 -2.41 1.56
CA HIS A 283 2.02 -1.82 0.32
C HIS A 283 1.19 -0.59 -0.03
N ASP A 284 1.77 0.30 -0.82
CA ASP A 284 1.16 1.48 -1.37
C ASP A 284 0.66 1.22 -2.80
N VAL A 285 -0.45 1.87 -3.10
CA VAL A 285 -1.00 1.94 -4.45
C VAL A 285 -1.04 3.39 -4.94
N ALA A 286 -0.81 3.57 -6.23
CA ALA A 286 -0.82 4.91 -6.82
C ALA A 286 -1.33 4.89 -8.26
N VAL A 287 -1.65 6.09 -8.77
CA VAL A 287 -1.91 6.34 -10.19
C VAL A 287 -0.90 7.35 -10.70
N PHE A 288 0.01 6.89 -11.56
CA PHE A 288 1.08 7.70 -12.11
C PHE A 288 1.28 7.34 -13.59
N ASP A 289 1.57 8.34 -14.43
CA ASP A 289 1.76 8.19 -15.88
C ASP A 289 0.61 7.43 -16.58
N GLY A 290 -0.62 7.64 -16.10
CA GLY A 290 -1.81 6.96 -16.64
C GLY A 290 -1.84 5.45 -16.39
N LYS A 291 -1.19 4.97 -15.33
CA LYS A 291 -1.12 3.54 -14.94
C LYS A 291 -1.43 3.38 -13.46
N LEU A 292 -1.92 2.20 -13.08
CA LEU A 292 -1.97 1.72 -11.70
C LEU A 292 -0.58 1.25 -11.28
N TRP A 293 -0.24 1.47 -10.01
CA TRP A 293 1.05 1.08 -9.43
C TRP A 293 0.84 0.32 -8.12
N VAL A 294 1.69 -0.67 -7.89
CA VAL A 294 1.85 -1.42 -6.63
C VAL A 294 3.34 -1.48 -6.33
N MET A 295 3.75 -1.14 -5.11
CA MET A 295 5.16 -1.18 -4.74
C MET A 295 5.35 -1.55 -3.29
N GLU A 296 6.54 -2.07 -2.98
CA GLU A 296 6.92 -2.49 -1.62
C GLU A 296 5.92 -3.48 -0.99
N GLY A 297 5.84 -3.54 0.33
CA GLY A 297 4.92 -4.38 1.09
C GLY A 297 5.62 -5.53 1.79
N TRP A 298 4.81 -6.28 2.53
CA TRP A 298 5.28 -7.38 3.36
C TRP A 298 4.43 -8.64 3.16
N ASN A 299 5.13 -9.76 3.03
CA ASN A 299 4.58 -11.11 3.17
C ASN A 299 5.74 -12.02 3.55
N GLN A 300 5.91 -12.25 4.86
CA GLN A 300 7.03 -12.97 5.50
C GLN A 300 8.43 -12.34 5.30
N GLU A 301 8.56 -11.48 4.29
CA GLU A 301 9.71 -10.65 3.99
C GLU A 301 9.23 -9.30 3.44
N ASN A 302 10.05 -8.26 3.63
CA ASN A 302 9.85 -6.96 3.00
C ASN A 302 10.14 -7.05 1.51
N ARG A 303 9.54 -6.14 0.72
CA ARG A 303 9.71 -6.11 -0.74
C ARG A 303 10.23 -4.77 -1.25
N ASN A 304 10.86 -4.81 -2.42
CA ASN A 304 11.22 -3.63 -3.21
C ASN A 304 10.85 -3.76 -4.69
N ASP A 305 10.06 -4.77 -5.05
CA ASP A 305 9.51 -4.85 -6.39
C ASP A 305 8.47 -3.74 -6.60
N VAL A 306 8.35 -3.31 -7.85
CA VAL A 306 7.53 -2.17 -8.26
C VAL A 306 6.85 -2.57 -9.55
N TRP A 307 5.52 -2.55 -9.55
CA TRP A 307 4.72 -3.05 -10.65
C TRP A 307 3.77 -1.96 -11.15
N TYR A 308 3.56 -1.92 -12.47
CA TYR A 308 2.57 -1.03 -13.08
C TYR A 308 1.65 -1.77 -14.06
N SER A 309 0.46 -1.22 -14.26
CA SER A 309 -0.52 -1.75 -15.20
C SER A 309 -1.38 -0.64 -15.81
N GLU A 310 -1.64 -0.73 -17.12
CA GLU A 310 -2.52 0.21 -17.83
C GLU A 310 -4.00 -0.13 -17.69
N ASP A 311 -4.33 -1.36 -17.30
CA ASP A 311 -5.68 -1.92 -17.32
C ASP A 311 -6.06 -2.71 -16.05
N GLY A 312 -5.11 -2.93 -15.13
CA GLY A 312 -5.28 -3.75 -13.93
C GLY A 312 -5.20 -5.27 -14.17
N ILE A 313 -4.99 -5.69 -15.42
CA ILE A 313 -4.95 -7.11 -15.83
C ILE A 313 -3.51 -7.49 -16.21
N THR A 314 -2.88 -6.70 -17.06
CA THR A 314 -1.51 -6.94 -17.52
C THR A 314 -0.55 -6.08 -16.71
N TRP A 315 0.36 -6.72 -15.98
CA TRP A 315 1.28 -6.06 -15.05
C TRP A 315 2.72 -6.24 -15.51
N HIS A 316 3.49 -5.17 -15.37
CA HIS A 316 4.91 -5.12 -15.71
C HIS A 316 5.72 -4.69 -14.49
N GLU A 317 6.78 -5.43 -14.19
CA GLU A 317 7.71 -5.06 -13.14
C GLU A 317 8.69 -4.01 -13.67
N VAL A 318 9.01 -3.01 -12.85
CA VAL A 318 10.16 -2.12 -13.05
C VAL A 318 11.39 -2.84 -12.51
N SER A 319 12.35 -3.12 -13.39
CA SER A 319 13.61 -3.75 -12.98
C SER A 319 14.50 -2.79 -12.17
N ASP A 320 15.45 -3.38 -11.44
CA ASP A 320 16.58 -2.66 -10.83
C ASP A 320 16.20 -1.58 -9.82
N THR A 321 15.13 -1.83 -9.04
CA THR A 321 14.77 -0.95 -7.93
C THR A 321 15.92 -0.83 -6.92
N PRO A 322 16.50 0.38 -6.73
CA PRO A 322 17.78 0.54 -6.05
C PRO A 322 17.67 0.66 -4.54
N TRP A 323 16.47 0.89 -4.02
CA TRP A 323 16.22 1.08 -2.61
C TRP A 323 15.95 -0.25 -1.90
N LYS A 324 16.33 -0.30 -0.62
CA LYS A 324 16.22 -1.51 0.21
C LYS A 324 14.75 -1.91 0.41
N PRO A 325 14.45 -3.22 0.47
CA PRO A 325 13.11 -3.73 0.79
C PRO A 325 12.53 -3.10 2.05
N ARG A 326 11.25 -2.72 1.98
CA ARG A 326 10.49 -2.10 3.07
C ARG A 326 9.01 -2.43 2.96
N HIS A 327 8.25 -2.03 3.97
CA HIS A 327 6.80 -1.87 3.88
C HIS A 327 6.36 -0.57 4.56
N ALA A 328 5.08 -0.22 4.37
CA ALA A 328 4.42 0.95 4.92
C ALA A 328 5.27 2.22 4.75
N ALA A 329 5.79 2.35 3.54
CA ALA A 329 6.42 3.57 3.08
C ALA A 329 5.37 4.70 2.94
N SER A 330 5.84 5.87 2.52
CA SER A 330 5.03 7.00 2.14
C SER A 330 5.24 7.27 0.66
N VAL A 331 4.26 6.89 -0.16
CA VAL A 331 4.30 7.08 -1.62
C VAL A 331 3.55 8.34 -2.06
N PHE A 332 4.19 9.14 -2.91
CA PHE A 332 3.60 10.37 -3.46
C PHE A 332 3.59 10.35 -4.99
N VAL A 333 2.55 10.92 -5.60
CA VAL A 333 2.54 11.26 -7.02
C VAL A 333 2.64 12.77 -7.14
N PHE A 334 3.82 13.29 -7.47
CA PHE A 334 4.09 14.72 -7.43
C PHE A 334 5.13 15.12 -8.48
N GLN A 335 4.91 16.27 -9.14
CA GLN A 335 5.83 16.81 -10.16
C GLN A 335 6.25 15.78 -11.22
N ASP A 336 5.28 15.06 -11.80
CA ASP A 336 5.52 14.07 -12.86
C ASP A 336 6.45 12.92 -12.44
N ALA A 337 6.40 12.53 -11.16
CA ALA A 337 7.16 11.42 -10.61
C ALA A 337 6.39 10.69 -9.51
N LEU A 338 6.72 9.42 -9.33
CA LEU A 338 6.32 8.59 -8.20
C LEU A 338 7.44 8.59 -7.15
N TRP A 339 7.17 9.03 -5.94
CA TRP A 339 8.16 9.18 -4.87
C TRP A 339 7.99 8.08 -3.85
N MET A 340 9.09 7.54 -3.35
CA MET A 340 9.13 6.60 -2.23
C MET A 340 9.95 7.23 -1.11
N VAL A 341 9.32 7.33 0.07
CA VAL A 341 9.87 8.00 1.26
C VAL A 341 9.62 7.11 2.48
N ALA A 342 10.59 7.02 3.39
CA ALA A 342 10.44 6.34 4.69
C ALA A 342 10.03 4.86 4.57
N GLY A 343 9.45 4.29 5.65
CA GLY A 343 9.01 2.89 5.76
C GLY A 343 9.69 2.13 6.89
N ASN A 344 9.23 0.89 7.14
CA ASN A 344 9.61 0.07 8.28
C ASN A 344 11.13 -0.25 8.39
N ASN A 345 11.89 -0.05 7.31
CA ASN A 345 13.34 -0.25 7.30
C ASN A 345 14.12 0.87 8.01
N MET A 346 13.43 1.97 8.40
CA MET A 346 13.99 3.12 9.12
C MET A 346 15.13 3.82 8.37
N GLU A 347 15.14 3.75 7.04
CA GLU A 347 16.06 4.51 6.21
C GLU A 347 15.49 5.92 5.95
N PRO A 348 16.30 6.99 6.10
CA PRO A 348 15.88 8.37 5.80
C PRO A 348 16.03 8.72 4.30
N ASP A 349 16.02 7.71 3.43
CA ASP A 349 16.22 7.89 2.00
C ASP A 349 14.94 8.34 1.29
N VAL A 350 15.13 9.12 0.24
CA VAL A 350 14.07 9.58 -0.65
C VAL A 350 14.47 9.27 -2.07
N TRP A 351 13.60 8.55 -2.76
CA TRP A 351 13.76 8.17 -4.15
C TRP A 351 12.57 8.64 -4.96
N LYS A 352 12.80 8.93 -6.23
CA LYS A 352 11.73 9.16 -7.18
C LYS A 352 11.92 8.34 -8.45
N LEU A 353 10.82 7.82 -8.98
CA LEU A 353 10.73 7.18 -10.26
C LEU A 353 10.15 8.19 -11.25
N GLU A 354 10.88 8.44 -12.33
CA GLU A 354 10.46 9.36 -13.39
C GLU A 354 10.47 8.68 -14.76
N GLY A 355 9.59 9.13 -15.65
CA GLY A 355 9.54 8.67 -17.02
C GLY A 355 10.82 9.07 -17.79
N VAL A 356 11.35 8.14 -18.58
CA VAL A 356 12.55 8.35 -19.39
C VAL A 356 12.16 8.91 -20.76
N LYS A 357 12.62 10.13 -21.06
CA LYS A 357 12.42 10.75 -22.37
C LYS A 357 13.56 10.33 -23.32
N GLY A 358 13.25 9.51 -24.33
CA GLY A 358 14.19 9.07 -25.39
C GLY A 358 14.65 7.59 -25.28
N ASN A 359 15.37 7.09 -26.29
CA ASN A 359 15.88 5.71 -26.33
C ASN A 359 16.99 5.50 -25.29
N THR A 360 16.61 5.07 -24.08
CA THR A 360 17.56 4.65 -23.04
C THR A 360 17.44 3.15 -22.88
N THR A 361 18.52 2.43 -23.17
CA THR A 361 18.59 0.97 -23.01
C THR A 361 18.71 0.61 -21.53
N CYS A 362 18.01 -0.43 -21.08
CA CYS A 362 18.17 -0.98 -19.74
C CYS A 362 19.64 -1.38 -19.49
N LYS A 363 20.13 -1.19 -18.27
CA LYS A 363 21.42 -1.76 -17.88
C LYS A 363 21.24 -3.28 -17.73
N PRO A 364 22.16 -4.10 -18.26
CA PRO A 364 22.09 -5.55 -18.14
C PRO A 364 22.30 -6.04 -16.72
#